data_AF-A0A158C5K6-F1
#
_entry.id   AF-A0A158C5K6-F1
#
_cell.length_a   1.000
_cell.length_b   1.000
_cell.length_c   1.000
_cell.angle_alpha   90.00
_cell.angle_beta   90.00
_cell.angle_gamma   90.00
#
_symmetry.space_group_name_H-M   'P 1'
#
loop_
_entity.id
_entity.type
_entity.pdbx_description
1 polymer ?
#
loop_
_entity_poly.entity_id
_entity_poly.type
_entity_poly.pdbx_seq_one_letter_code
_entity_poly.pdbx_strand_id
1 'polypeptide(L)'
;MNQKKHTPVRYVSPRTGRIVPSRFGVGEQAREVQPNSFPGVNEGNAHLAAGLAGVGVIQIFTFKVRPFMETGRLVSFLHDCAPPYPYHLVYPRNRYLSQRVRIFIDWLIGMFGEPG
;
A
#
# COMPACT_ATOMS: atom_id res chain seq x y z
N MET A 1 14.80 21.73 -18.50
CA MET A 1 13.57 21.06 -18.01
C MET A 1 13.63 21.04 -16.49
N ASN A 2 12.83 21.89 -15.81
CA ASN A 2 12.85 21.99 -14.34
C ASN A 2 12.30 20.69 -13.74
N GLN A 3 13.16 19.85 -13.13
CA GLN A 3 12.69 18.72 -12.32
C GLN A 3 12.00 19.28 -11.08
N LYS A 4 10.66 19.33 -11.09
CA LYS A 4 9.90 19.57 -9.86
C LYS A 4 10.23 18.44 -8.88
N LYS A 5 10.84 18.79 -7.74
CA LYS A 5 11.10 17.83 -6.66
C LYS A 5 9.76 17.39 -6.09
N HIS A 6 9.38 16.15 -6.37
CA HIS A 6 8.25 15.52 -5.71
C HIS A 6 8.71 14.94 -4.38
N THR A 7 8.08 15.38 -3.29
CA THR A 7 8.40 14.92 -1.95
C THR A 7 7.42 13.81 -1.57
N PRO A 8 7.87 12.55 -1.38
CA PRO A 8 6.98 11.49 -0.91
C PRO A 8 6.53 11.77 0.52
N VAL A 9 5.31 11.41 0.90
CA VAL A 9 4.86 11.42 2.29
C VAL A 9 5.44 10.20 2.99
N ARG A 10 6.08 10.42 4.14
CA ARG A 10 6.71 9.35 4.92
C ARG A 10 5.64 8.46 5.55
N TYR A 11 5.70 7.15 5.28
CA TYR A 11 4.94 6.15 6.04
C TYR A 11 5.82 5.50 7.10
N VAL A 12 5.31 5.40 8.32
CA VAL A 12 5.99 4.80 9.46
C VAL A 12 5.22 3.54 9.85
N SER A 13 5.91 2.41 9.92
CA SER A 13 5.31 1.14 10.35
C SER A 13 4.75 1.28 11.77
N PRO A 14 3.43 1.12 12.00
CA PRO A 14 2.86 1.20 13.34
C PRO A 14 3.36 0.07 14.26
N ARG A 15 3.86 -1.02 13.68
CA ARG A 15 4.40 -2.17 14.42
C ARG A 15 5.85 -1.98 14.88
N THR A 16 6.67 -1.29 14.09
CA THR A 16 8.14 -1.24 14.31
C THR A 16 8.70 0.17 14.47
N GLY A 17 7.91 1.22 14.22
CA GLY A 17 8.37 2.62 14.24
C GLY A 17 9.34 2.99 13.11
N ARG A 18 9.69 2.04 12.23
CA ARG A 18 10.61 2.26 11.11
C ARG A 18 9.90 2.89 9.92
N ILE A 19 10.62 3.74 9.19
CA ILE A 19 10.16 4.25 7.89
C ILE A 19 9.98 3.06 6.94
N VAL A 20 8.81 2.99 6.30
CA VAL A 20 8.57 2.06 5.19
C VAL A 20 9.06 2.75 3.92
N PRO A 21 10.10 2.23 3.25
CA PRO A 21 10.59 2.82 2.02
C PRO A 21 9.54 2.68 0.91
N SER A 22 9.46 3.69 0.04
CA SER A 22 8.73 3.55 -1.21
C SER A 22 9.49 2.59 -2.13
N ARG A 23 8.81 1.57 -2.64
CA ARG A 23 9.40 0.54 -3.52
C ARG A 23 8.94 0.73 -4.94
N PHE A 24 9.88 0.71 -5.88
CA PHE A 24 9.62 0.84 -7.31
C PHE A 24 10.33 -0.29 -8.07
N GLY A 25 9.60 -1.08 -8.86
CA GLY A 25 10.09 -2.20 -9.64
C GLY A 25 9.83 -3.56 -8.98
N VAL A 26 10.07 -4.62 -9.74
CA VAL A 26 9.93 -6.02 -9.32
C VAL A 26 11.27 -6.74 -9.49
N GLY A 27 11.57 -7.67 -8.59
CA GLY A 27 12.81 -8.47 -8.65
C GLY A 27 14.08 -7.63 -8.46
N GLU A 28 15.13 -7.95 -9.21
CA GLU A 28 16.45 -7.29 -9.10
C GLU A 28 16.43 -5.81 -9.53
N GLN A 29 15.40 -5.38 -10.26
CA GLN A 29 15.23 -3.99 -10.68
C GLN A 29 14.55 -3.13 -9.61
N ALA A 30 14.11 -3.73 -8.49
CA ALA A 30 13.47 -3.00 -7.42
C ALA A 30 14.41 -1.95 -6.80
N ARG A 31 13.92 -0.72 -6.68
CA ARG A 31 14.58 0.42 -6.04
C ARG A 31 13.76 0.86 -4.85
N GLU A 32 14.45 1.12 -3.74
CA GLU A 32 13.86 1.71 -2.55
C GLU A 32 14.23 3.18 -2.46
N VAL A 33 13.22 4.02 -2.20
CA VAL A 33 13.39 5.44 -1.91
C VAL A 33 12.92 5.66 -0.48
N GLN A 34 13.83 6.05 0.40
CA GLN A 34 13.46 6.45 1.75
C GLN A 34 13.04 7.93 1.76
N PRO A 35 11.79 8.25 2.13
CA PRO A 35 11.36 9.64 2.20
C PRO A 35 12.07 10.35 3.36
N ASN A 36 12.91 11.34 3.06
CA ASN A 36 13.47 12.24 4.07
C ASN A 36 12.50 13.39 4.45
N SER A 37 11.21 13.18 4.26
CA SER A 37 10.16 14.18 4.38
C SER A 37 9.43 14.10 5.73
N PHE A 38 8.93 15.24 6.17
CA PHE A 38 8.09 15.41 7.35
C PHE A 38 6.84 16.21 6.94
N PRO A 39 5.64 15.89 7.45
CA PRO A 39 5.31 14.92 8.49
C PRO A 39 5.34 13.45 8.02
N GLY A 40 5.51 12.53 8.97
CA GLY A 40 5.33 11.09 8.77
C GLY A 40 4.02 10.61 9.38
N VAL A 41 3.35 9.68 8.70
CA VAL A 41 2.07 9.08 9.13
C VAL A 41 2.24 7.58 9.30
N ASN A 42 1.48 6.97 10.21
CA ASN A 42 1.55 5.53 10.48
C ASN A 42 0.24 4.78 10.20
N GLU A 43 -0.72 5.45 9.55
CA GLU A 43 -2.04 4.92 9.25
C GLU A 43 -2.40 5.27 7.79
N GLY A 44 -3.06 4.34 7.10
CA GLY A 44 -3.29 4.42 5.65
C GLY A 44 -4.29 5.50 5.22
N ASN A 45 -5.33 5.78 6.00
CA ASN A 45 -6.26 6.88 5.73
C ASN A 45 -5.59 8.24 5.95
N ALA A 46 -4.72 8.38 6.96
CA ALA A 46 -3.90 9.58 7.14
C ALA A 46 -2.94 9.79 5.96
N HIS A 47 -2.36 8.72 5.43
CA HIS A 47 -1.53 8.76 4.21
C HIS A 47 -2.34 9.22 3.00
N LEU A 48 -3.54 8.68 2.79
CA LEU A 48 -4.45 9.12 1.73
C LEU A 48 -4.84 10.60 1.89
N ALA A 49 -5.21 11.02 3.10
CA ALA A 49 -5.59 12.40 3.39
C ALA A 49 -4.44 13.38 3.08
N ALA A 50 -3.19 13.02 3.39
CA ALA A 50 -2.03 13.82 3.04
C ALA A 50 -1.87 14.02 1.53
N GLY A 51 -2.07 12.96 0.73
CA GLY A 51 -2.04 13.05 -0.74
C GLY A 51 -3.17 13.92 -1.27
N LEU A 52 -4.39 13.75 -0.75
CA LEU A 52 -5.55 14.55 -1.14
C LEU A 52 -5.44 16.03 -0.77
N ALA A 53 -4.73 16.35 0.32
CA ALA A 53 -4.44 17.70 0.75
C ALA A 53 -3.23 18.33 0.00
N GLY A 54 -2.60 17.59 -0.93
CA GLY A 54 -1.45 18.09 -1.69
C GLY A 54 -0.14 18.18 -0.89
N VAL A 55 -0.05 17.52 0.26
CA VAL A 55 1.15 17.52 1.12
C VAL A 55 2.34 16.87 0.42
N GLY A 56 2.09 15.88 -0.44
CA GLY A 56 3.14 15.20 -1.19
C GLY A 56 2.64 13.99 -1.98
N VAL A 57 3.59 13.23 -2.49
CA VAL A 57 3.35 11.97 -3.22
C VAL A 57 3.10 10.84 -2.23
N ILE A 58 2.13 9.98 -2.53
CA ILE A 58 1.79 8.84 -1.66
C ILE A 58 1.94 7.53 -2.43
N GLN A 59 2.36 6.47 -1.73
CA GLN A 59 2.31 5.10 -2.25
C GLN A 59 1.31 4.30 -1.40
N ILE A 60 0.18 3.95 -1.99
CA ILE A 60 -0.98 3.37 -1.30
C ILE A 60 -1.68 2.35 -2.23
N PHE A 61 -2.46 1.45 -1.65
CA PHE A 61 -3.21 0.46 -2.41
C PHE A 61 -4.24 1.09 -3.35
N THR A 62 -4.27 0.59 -4.59
CA THR A 62 -5.14 1.09 -5.67
C THR A 62 -6.62 1.17 -5.28
N PHE A 63 -7.12 0.18 -4.53
CA PHE A 63 -8.53 0.17 -4.10
C PHE A 63 -8.90 1.36 -3.20
N LYS A 64 -7.94 1.94 -2.46
CA LYS A 64 -8.19 3.14 -1.63
C LYS A 64 -8.24 4.43 -2.45
N VAL A 65 -7.59 4.47 -3.61
CA VAL A 65 -7.45 5.69 -4.42
C VAL A 65 -8.39 5.75 -5.62
N ARG A 66 -8.99 4.61 -6.03
CA ARG A 66 -9.86 4.53 -7.21
C ARG A 66 -10.90 5.65 -7.33
N PRO A 67 -11.72 5.96 -6.30
CA PRO A 67 -12.72 7.03 -6.41
C PRO A 67 -12.11 8.44 -6.63
N PHE A 68 -10.88 8.64 -6.15
CA PHE A 68 -10.18 9.92 -6.26
C PHE A 68 -9.42 10.04 -7.58
N MET A 69 -9.03 8.92 -8.19
CA MET A 69 -8.47 8.89 -9.54
C MET A 69 -9.55 9.18 -10.59
N GLU A 70 -10.73 8.59 -10.43
CA GLU A 70 -11.89 8.79 -11.33
C GLU A 70 -12.35 10.26 -11.35
N THR A 71 -12.23 10.95 -10.22
CA THR A 71 -12.58 12.38 -10.09
C THR A 71 -11.42 13.33 -10.43
N GLY A 72 -10.26 12.81 -10.83
CA GLY A 72 -9.06 13.61 -11.13
C GLY A 72 -8.41 14.29 -9.92
N ARG A 73 -8.88 13.98 -8.70
CA ARG A 73 -8.32 14.51 -7.44
C ARG A 73 -6.96 13.89 -7.09
N LEU A 74 -6.70 12.69 -7.57
CA LEU A 74 -5.39 12.05 -7.55
C LEU A 74 -5.03 11.64 -8.97
N VAL A 75 -3.74 11.72 -9.29
CA VAL A 75 -3.18 11.24 -10.54
C VAL A 75 -2.14 10.17 -10.21
N SER A 76 -2.27 9.01 -10.84
CA SER A 76 -1.29 7.92 -10.71
C SER A 76 -0.10 8.18 -11.64
N PHE A 77 1.09 7.82 -11.18
CA PHE A 77 2.31 7.85 -11.96
C PHE A 77 3.21 6.69 -11.51
N LEU A 78 4.10 6.22 -12.39
CA LEU A 78 4.96 5.05 -12.16
C LEU A 78 4.18 3.76 -11.80
N HIS A 79 2.97 3.59 -12.36
CA HIS A 79 2.15 2.41 -12.09
C HIS A 79 2.87 1.11 -12.49
N ASP A 80 3.59 1.13 -13.61
CA ASP A 80 4.35 -0.02 -14.14
C ASP A 80 5.54 -0.41 -13.25
N CYS A 81 5.87 0.42 -12.25
CA CYS A 81 6.91 0.17 -11.28
C CYS A 81 6.33 -0.18 -9.90
N ALA A 82 5.03 -0.44 -9.73
CA ALA A 82 4.51 -0.85 -8.43
C ALA A 82 4.80 -2.35 -8.18
N PRO A 83 5.45 -2.74 -7.06
CA PRO A 83 5.60 -4.15 -6.73
C PRO A 83 4.26 -4.77 -6.31
N PRO A 84 4.05 -6.08 -6.52
CA PRO A 84 2.91 -6.78 -5.94
C PRO A 84 2.99 -6.72 -4.41
N TYR A 85 1.85 -6.52 -3.76
CA TYR A 85 1.75 -6.52 -2.29
C TYR A 85 0.85 -7.66 -1.83
N PRO A 86 1.42 -8.78 -1.35
CA PRO A 86 0.63 -9.95 -0.99
C PRO A 86 -0.23 -9.70 0.25
N TYR A 87 -1.48 -10.15 0.19
CA TYR A 87 -2.33 -10.28 1.37
C TYR A 87 -2.20 -11.68 1.95
N HIS A 88 -2.19 -11.76 3.28
CA HIS A 88 -2.05 -13.02 4.00
C HIS A 88 -3.24 -13.23 4.94
N LEU A 89 -3.82 -14.43 4.90
CA LEU A 89 -4.74 -14.91 5.93
C LEU A 89 -3.91 -15.56 7.04
N VAL A 90 -3.88 -14.94 8.23
CA VAL A 90 -3.11 -15.42 9.37
C VAL A 90 -4.04 -15.94 10.45
N TYR A 91 -3.82 -17.18 10.87
CA TYR A 91 -4.58 -17.83 11.94
C TYR A 91 -3.65 -18.69 12.80
N PRO A 92 -3.97 -18.92 14.08
CA PRO A 92 -3.17 -19.77 14.94
C PRO A 92 -3.05 -21.18 14.35
N ARG A 93 -1.84 -21.76 14.40
CA ARG A 93 -1.57 -23.14 14.02
C ARG A 93 -2.09 -24.12 15.09
N ASN A 94 -3.36 -23.99 15.49
CA ASN A 94 -3.95 -24.93 16.42
C ASN A 94 -4.43 -26.17 15.64
N ARG A 95 -4.27 -27.36 16.23
CA ARG A 95 -4.52 -28.65 15.57
C ARG A 95 -5.96 -28.82 15.06
N TYR A 96 -6.89 -27.98 15.55
CA TYR A 96 -8.32 -28.00 15.22
C TYR A 96 -8.83 -26.61 14.81
N LEU A 97 -8.54 -26.17 13.59
CA LEU A 97 -9.35 -25.10 12.98
C LEU A 97 -10.80 -25.58 12.89
N SER A 98 -11.72 -24.82 13.51
CA SER A 98 -13.14 -25.15 13.45
C SER A 98 -13.63 -25.14 12.00
N GLN A 99 -14.64 -25.98 11.71
CA GLN A 99 -15.23 -26.05 10.37
C GLN A 99 -15.76 -24.70 9.89
N ARG A 100 -16.26 -23.85 10.80
CA ARG A 100 -16.71 -22.49 10.48
C ARG A 100 -15.56 -21.62 9.94
N VAL A 101 -14.39 -21.68 10.55
CA VAL A 101 -13.23 -20.89 10.09
C VAL A 101 -12.72 -21.41 8.75
N ARG A 102 -12.74 -22.74 8.53
CA ARG A 102 -12.37 -23.31 7.22
C ARG A 102 -13.30 -22.83 6.11
N ILE A 103 -14.62 -22.94 6.31
CA ILE A 103 -15.61 -22.46 5.34
C ILE A 103 -15.42 -20.96 5.05
N PHE A 104 -15.13 -20.16 6.07
CA PHE A 104 -14.86 -18.73 5.88
C PHE A 104 -13.58 -18.48 5.08
N ILE A 105 -12.50 -19.22 5.35
CA ILE A 105 -11.26 -19.14 4.58
C ILE A 105 -11.50 -19.54 3.12
N ASP A 106 -12.19 -20.65 2.87
CA ASP A 106 -12.49 -21.13 1.53
C ASP A 106 -13.32 -20.10 0.76
N TRP A 107 -14.30 -19.46 1.42
CA TRP A 107 -15.09 -18.38 0.85
C TRP A 107 -14.23 -17.14 0.52
N LEU A 108 -13.32 -16.73 1.41
CA LEU A 108 -12.39 -15.63 1.16
C LEU A 108 -11.44 -15.93 -0.01
N ILE A 109 -10.92 -17.16 -0.09
CA ILE A 109 -10.08 -17.59 -1.21
C ILE A 109 -10.88 -17.57 -2.51
N GLY A 110 -12.14 -18.01 -2.51
CA GLY A 110 -13.01 -17.91 -3.69
C GLY A 110 -13.29 -16.47 -4.12
N MET A 111 -13.23 -15.50 -3.19
CA MET A 111 -13.48 -14.08 -3.48
C MET A 111 -12.22 -13.30 -3.89
N PHE A 112 -11.07 -13.64 -3.32
CA PHE A 112 -9.83 -12.84 -3.43
C PHE A 112 -8.62 -13.62 -3.93
N GLY A 113 -8.75 -14.93 -4.14
CA GLY A 113 -7.65 -15.84 -4.48
C GLY A 113 -7.26 -15.83 -5.95
N GLU A 114 -8.07 -15.25 -6.83
CA GLU A 114 -7.66 -15.01 -8.22
C GLU A 114 -6.78 -13.75 -8.29
N PRO A 115 -5.58 -13.85 -8.89
CA PRO A 115 -4.73 -12.68 -9.10
C PRO A 115 -5.42 -11.74 -10.10
N GLY A 116 -5.64 -10.49 -9.68
CA GLY A 116 -5.94 -9.39 -10.59
C GLY A 116 -4.70 -8.82 -11.25
#